data_AF-A0A7X9KKJ2-F1
#
_entry.id   AF-A0A7X9KKJ2-F1
#
_cell.length_a   1.000
_cell.length_b   1.000
_cell.length_c   1.000
_cell.angle_alpha   90.00
_cell.angle_beta   90.00
_cell.angle_gamma   90.00
#
_symmetry.space_group_name_H-M   'P 1'
#
loop_
_entity.id
_entity.type
_entity.pdbx_description
1 polymer ?
#
loop_
_entity_poly.entity_id
_entity_poly.type
_entity_poly.pdbx_seq_one_letter_code
_entity_poly.pdbx_strand_id
1 'polypeptide(L)'
;SITKISTGTAGTEAAWVNLTVVNASSFGYITADKCSRLLAGPQAFSNLNFIPQFAVANMAAVELDADGSFCLYSSAAADLVVDLQGAFDDAATMRLRPTAPQRVIDTRTPR
;
A
#
# COMPACT_ATOMS: atom_id res chain seq x y z
N SER A 1 3.27 4.23 -11.81
CA SER A 1 3.89 5.31 -11.01
C SER A 1 4.32 4.75 -9.66
N ILE A 2 5.25 5.40 -8.95
CA ILE A 2 5.58 5.07 -7.55
C ILE A 2 5.00 6.16 -6.63
N THR A 3 4.30 5.74 -5.57
CA THR A 3 3.71 6.64 -4.57
C THR A 3 4.21 6.24 -3.18
N LYS A 4 4.85 7.17 -2.47
CA LYS A 4 5.30 6.95 -1.08
C LYS A 4 4.14 7.15 -0.12
N ILE A 5 3.97 6.22 0.83
CA ILE A 5 2.94 6.22 1.87
C ILE A 5 3.62 6.28 3.23
N SER A 6 3.26 7.27 4.04
CA SER A 6 3.67 7.32 5.45
C SER A 6 2.56 6.76 6.33
N THR A 7 2.87 5.80 7.20
CA THR A 7 1.88 5.18 8.09
C THR A 7 1.80 5.86 9.46
N GLY A 8 2.81 6.68 9.80
CA GLY A 8 2.96 7.23 11.16
C GLY A 8 3.41 6.19 12.19
N THR A 9 3.83 4.99 11.78
CA THR A 9 4.26 3.90 12.67
C THR A 9 5.77 3.69 12.64
N ALA A 10 6.55 4.77 12.80
CA ALA A 10 8.01 4.67 12.82
C ALA A 10 8.50 3.65 13.87
N GLY A 11 9.56 2.89 13.53
CA GLY A 11 10.08 1.82 14.38
C GLY A 11 9.26 0.53 14.39
N THR A 12 8.33 0.36 13.44
CA THR A 12 7.64 -0.92 13.17
C THR A 12 8.16 -1.55 11.88
N GLU A 13 8.08 -2.87 11.77
CA GLU A 13 8.70 -3.62 10.65
C GLU A 13 7.79 -3.74 9.43
N ALA A 14 6.47 -3.83 9.66
CA ALA A 14 5.48 -3.98 8.61
C ALA A 14 4.15 -3.33 8.98
N ALA A 15 3.38 -2.92 7.98
CA ALA A 15 2.02 -2.44 8.12
C ALA A 15 1.01 -3.45 7.61
N TRP A 16 -0.14 -3.55 8.29
CA TRP A 16 -1.32 -4.27 7.83
C TRP A 16 -2.31 -3.27 7.23
N VAL A 17 -2.52 -3.34 5.92
CA VAL A 17 -3.25 -2.33 5.14
C VAL A 17 -4.29 -2.96 4.24
N ASN A 18 -5.41 -2.25 4.05
CA ASN A 18 -6.33 -2.51 2.95
C ASN A 18 -5.97 -1.57 1.79
N LEU A 19 -5.56 -2.14 0.66
CA LEU A 19 -5.30 -1.41 -0.58
C LEU A 19 -6.58 -1.42 -1.41
N THR A 20 -7.04 -0.27 -1.86
CA THR A 20 -8.21 -0.15 -2.75
C THR A 20 -7.84 0.65 -3.98
N VAL A 21 -8.10 0.09 -5.15
CA VAL A 21 -7.98 0.75 -6.45
C VAL A 21 -9.36 1.16 -6.94
N VAL A 22 -9.49 2.39 -7.43
CA VAL A 22 -10.68 2.88 -8.14
C VAL A 22 -10.27 3.68 -9.38
N ASN A 23 -11.22 4.00 -10.25
CA ASN A 23 -11.00 4.83 -11.44
C ASN A 23 -9.83 4.36 -12.35
N ALA A 24 -9.61 3.04 -12.43
CA ALA A 24 -8.56 2.47 -13.27
C ALA A 24 -8.83 2.70 -14.77
N SER A 25 -7.82 3.14 -15.52
CA SER A 25 -7.90 3.39 -16.96
C SER A 25 -7.75 2.12 -17.82
N SER A 26 -7.08 1.09 -17.30
CA SER A 26 -6.81 -0.18 -17.98
C SER A 26 -6.63 -1.30 -16.96
N PHE A 27 -6.45 -2.54 -17.45
CA PHE A 27 -5.96 -3.65 -16.64
C PHE A 27 -4.62 -3.29 -16.01
N GLY A 28 -4.38 -3.74 -14.78
CA GLY A 28 -3.12 -3.49 -14.11
C GLY A 28 -3.01 -4.16 -12.75
N TYR A 29 -1.92 -3.84 -12.06
CA TYR A 29 -1.63 -4.33 -10.72
C TYR A 29 -0.93 -3.28 -9.87
N ILE A 30 -1.05 -3.46 -8.56
CA ILE A 30 -0.36 -2.73 -7.52
C ILE A 30 0.68 -3.65 -6.88
N THR A 31 1.86 -3.11 -6.62
CA THR A 31 2.89 -3.71 -5.80
C THR A 31 3.18 -2.79 -4.63
N ALA A 32 3.15 -3.32 -3.41
CA ALA A 32 3.44 -2.60 -2.19
C ALA A 32 4.73 -3.16 -1.56
N ASP A 33 5.70 -2.30 -1.32
CA ASP A 33 6.98 -2.71 -0.75
C ASP A 33 7.72 -1.53 -0.11
N LYS A 34 8.82 -1.80 0.62
CA LYS A 34 9.79 -0.79 1.05
C LYS A 34 10.15 0.14 -0.11
N CYS A 35 10.16 1.45 0.13
CA CYS A 35 10.59 2.41 -0.87
C CYS A 35 12.05 2.18 -1.27
N SER A 36 12.88 1.68 -0.37
CA SER A 36 14.28 1.29 -0.65
C SER A 36 14.43 0.10 -1.62
N ARG A 37 13.39 -0.74 -1.79
CA ARG A 37 13.41 -1.94 -2.64
C ARG A 37 12.59 -1.79 -3.91
N LEU A 38 11.61 -0.89 -3.91
CA LEU A 38 10.73 -0.68 -5.05
C LEU A 38 11.43 0.14 -6.15
N LEU A 39 11.60 -0.45 -7.33
CA LEU A 39 12.28 0.18 -8.47
C LEU A 39 11.29 0.81 -9.46
N ALA A 40 11.73 1.81 -10.22
CA ALA A 40 10.93 2.32 -11.33
C ALA A 40 10.80 1.27 -12.45
N GLY A 41 9.58 0.92 -12.83
CA GLY A 41 9.28 -0.05 -13.88
C GLY A 41 8.40 -1.20 -13.41
N PRO A 42 8.08 -2.17 -14.28
CA PRO A 42 7.29 -3.35 -13.91
C PRO A 42 7.93 -4.15 -12.77
N GLN A 43 7.10 -4.60 -11.82
CA GLN A 43 7.55 -5.41 -10.69
C GLN A 43 7.30 -6.90 -10.95
N ALA A 44 8.06 -7.76 -10.28
CA ALA A 44 7.94 -9.22 -10.41
C ALA A 44 6.78 -9.83 -9.60
N PHE A 45 6.15 -9.04 -8.72
CA PHE A 45 5.10 -9.49 -7.82
C PHE A 45 4.01 -8.42 -7.69
N SER A 46 2.82 -8.82 -7.23
CA SER A 46 1.67 -7.94 -7.03
C SER A 46 0.97 -8.22 -5.70
N ASN A 47 0.37 -7.19 -5.13
CA ASN A 47 -0.50 -7.27 -3.96
C ASN A 47 -1.98 -7.13 -4.37
N LEU A 48 -2.31 -6.46 -5.47
CA LEU A 48 -3.69 -6.26 -5.93
C LEU A 48 -3.71 -6.16 -7.45
N ASN A 49 -4.53 -7.01 -8.10
CA ASN A 49 -4.79 -6.93 -9.54
C ASN A 49 -6.15 -6.25 -9.77
N PHE A 50 -6.24 -5.39 -10.77
CA PHE A 50 -7.44 -4.60 -11.02
C PHE A 50 -7.80 -4.53 -12.50
N ILE A 51 -9.08 -4.23 -12.73
CA ILE A 51 -9.68 -4.03 -14.05
C ILE A 51 -10.42 -2.68 -14.07
N PRO A 52 -10.61 -2.06 -15.25
CA PRO A 52 -11.38 -0.82 -15.36
C PRO A 52 -12.81 -0.95 -14.81
N GLN A 53 -13.41 0.17 -14.41
CA GLN A 53 -14.81 0.32 -13.98
C GLN A 53 -15.19 -0.32 -12.63
N PHE A 54 -14.33 -1.14 -12.04
CA PHE A 54 -14.59 -1.76 -10.74
C PHE A 54 -13.67 -1.19 -9.66
N ALA A 55 -14.24 -0.99 -8.48
CA ALA A 55 -13.46 -0.81 -7.26
C ALA A 55 -12.98 -2.19 -6.81
N VAL A 56 -11.66 -2.37 -6.66
CA VAL A 56 -11.06 -3.63 -6.23
C VAL A 56 -10.24 -3.35 -4.98
N ALA A 57 -10.42 -4.18 -3.95
CA ALA A 57 -9.70 -4.08 -2.71
C ALA A 57 -8.98 -5.40 -2.39
N ASN A 58 -7.81 -5.30 -1.76
CA ASN A 58 -7.12 -6.46 -1.19
C ASN A 58 -6.36 -6.07 0.08
N MET A 59 -6.33 -6.99 1.04
CA MET A 59 -5.57 -6.85 2.28
C MET A 59 -4.12 -7.26 2.07
N ALA A 60 -3.17 -6.50 2.62
CA ALA A 60 -1.74 -6.77 2.51
C ALA A 60 -0.99 -6.49 3.82
N ALA A 61 -0.01 -7.35 4.13
CA ALA A 61 1.09 -7.02 5.01
C ALA A 61 2.24 -6.48 4.16
N VAL A 62 2.76 -5.30 4.49
CA VAL A 62 3.78 -4.60 3.70
C VAL A 62 4.94 -4.22 4.60
N GLU A 63 6.16 -4.62 4.24
CA GLU A 63 7.35 -4.19 4.99
C GLU A 63 7.54 -2.67 4.89
N LEU A 64 8.04 -2.06 5.97
CA LEU A 64 8.28 -0.63 6.07
C LEU A 64 9.77 -0.31 6.03
N ASP A 65 10.12 0.85 5.46
CA ASP A 65 11.40 1.48 5.69
C ASP A 65 11.49 2.02 7.13
N ALA A 66 12.70 2.36 7.58
CA ALA A 66 12.96 2.78 8.97
C ALA A 66 12.13 4.00 9.43
N ASP A 67 11.70 4.85 8.49
CA ASP A 67 10.83 6.01 8.77
C ASP A 67 9.33 5.65 8.88
N GLY A 68 8.98 4.35 8.83
CA GLY A 68 7.59 3.88 8.86
C GLY A 68 6.86 4.15 7.55
N SER A 69 7.59 4.13 6.42
CA SER A 69 6.98 4.32 5.11
C SER A 69 7.10 3.09 4.23
N PHE A 70 6.20 2.97 3.26
CA PHE A 70 6.33 2.04 2.15
C PHE A 70 5.93 2.74 0.87
N CYS A 71 6.20 2.11 -0.27
CA CYS A 71 5.89 2.62 -1.58
C CYS A 71 4.95 1.68 -2.33
N LEU A 72 4.07 2.30 -3.12
CA LEU A 72 3.18 1.62 -4.04
C LEU A 72 3.63 1.85 -5.47
N TYR A 73 3.86 0.78 -6.23
CA TYR A 73 3.96 0.83 -7.68
C TYR A 73 2.59 0.51 -8.28
N SER A 74 2.13 1.36 -9.21
CA SER A 74 0.98 1.07 -10.06
C SER A 74 1.41 0.86 -11.51
N SER A 75 1.01 -0.25 -12.11
CA SER A 75 1.33 -0.59 -13.50
C SER A 75 0.48 0.18 -14.53
N ALA A 76 -0.62 0.77 -14.09
CA ALA A 76 -1.54 1.56 -14.91
C ALA A 76 -2.06 2.79 -14.14
N ALA A 77 -2.66 3.76 -14.84
CA ALA A 77 -3.27 4.91 -14.19
C ALA A 77 -4.55 4.48 -13.45
N ALA A 78 -4.62 4.81 -12.18
CA ALA A 78 -5.75 4.56 -11.31
C ALA A 78 -5.64 5.44 -10.05
N ASP A 79 -6.74 5.58 -9.33
CA ASP A 79 -6.75 6.18 -8.00
C ASP A 79 -6.58 5.10 -6.93
N LEU A 80 -5.89 5.46 -5.86
CA LEU A 80 -5.54 4.59 -4.75
C LEU A 80 -6.08 5.15 -3.44
N VAL A 81 -6.60 4.24 -2.63
CA VAL A 81 -6.97 4.46 -1.25
C VAL A 81 -6.24 3.41 -0.41
N VAL A 82 -5.64 3.84 0.69
CA VAL A 82 -4.98 2.93 1.65
C VAL A 82 -5.51 3.21 3.04
N ASP A 83 -6.04 2.16 3.66
CA ASP A 83 -6.50 2.18 5.04
C ASP A 83 -5.57 1.31 5.91
N LEU A 84 -4.89 1.92 6.86
CA LEU A 84 -4.02 1.27 7.85
C LEU A 84 -4.87 0.67 8.98
N GLN A 85 -4.66 -0.60 9.30
CA GLN A 85 -5.42 -1.34 10.32
C GLN A 85 -4.54 -1.87 11.46
N GLY A 86 -3.22 -1.81 11.31
CA GLY A 86 -2.26 -2.18 12.34
C GLY A 86 -0.85 -2.20 11.82
N ALA A 87 0.10 -2.41 12.73
CA ALA A 87 1.51 -2.58 12.39
C ALA A 87 2.09 -3.78 13.16
N PHE A 88 3.08 -4.43 12.57
CA PHE A 88 3.86 -5.48 13.21
C PHE A 88 5.00 -4.83 13.97
N ASP A 89 5.13 -5.13 15.26
CA ASP A 89 6.21 -4.61 16.09
C ASP A 89 7.58 -5.23 15.75
N ASP A 90 8.57 -5.08 16.63
CA ASP A 90 9.98 -5.34 16.31
C ASP A 90 10.26 -6.71 15.65
N ALA A 91 11.38 -6.76 14.91
CA ALA A 91 11.79 -7.93 14.13
C ALA A 91 11.95 -9.22 14.97
N ALA A 92 12.11 -9.11 16.29
CA ALA A 92 12.28 -10.28 17.15
C ALA A 92 10.96 -11.03 17.38
N THR A 93 9.81 -10.33 17.34
CA THR A 93 8.52 -10.94 17.69
C THR A 93 7.40 -10.76 16.66
N MET A 94 7.48 -9.75 15.78
CA MET A 94 6.53 -9.50 14.68
C MET A 94 5.06 -9.64 15.11
N ARG A 95 4.70 -9.08 16.27
CA ARG A 95 3.32 -9.13 16.78
C ARG A 95 2.49 -8.04 16.14
N LEU A 96 1.30 -8.43 15.65
CA LEU A 96 0.34 -7.46 15.15
C LEU A 96 -0.21 -6.60 16.29
N ARG A 97 -0.01 -5.29 16.17
CA ARG A 97 -0.64 -4.26 17.00
C ARG A 97 -1.78 -3.63 16.19
N PRO A 98 -3.04 -4.06 16.43
CA PRO A 98 -4.17 -3.50 15.71
C PRO A 98 -4.36 -2.03 16.10
N THR A 99 -4.78 -1.22 15.14
CA THR A 99 -5.19 0.18 15.33
C THR A 99 -6.63 0.36 14.88
N ALA A 100 -7.27 1.45 15.30
CA ALA A 100 -8.48 1.88 14.61
C ALA A 100 -8.14 2.09 13.12
N PRO A 101 -8.96 1.58 12.18
CA PRO A 101 -8.70 1.77 10.76
C PRO A 101 -8.59 3.25 10.41
N GLN A 102 -7.48 3.64 9.79
CA GLN A 102 -7.22 5.02 9.40
C GLN A 102 -6.87 5.09 7.91
N ARG A 103 -7.52 5.99 7.19
CA ARG A 103 -7.13 6.34 5.83
C ARG A 103 -5.81 7.12 5.86
N VAL A 104 -4.76 6.53 5.30
CA VAL A 104 -3.42 7.14 5.23
C VAL A 104 -3.14 7.78 3.87
N ILE A 105 -3.81 7.31 2.81
CA ILE A 105 -3.83 8.00 1.52
C ILE A 105 -5.17 7.85 0.81
N ASP A 106 -5.54 8.89 0.06
CA ASP A 106 -6.64 8.94 -0.88
C ASP A 106 -6.22 9.79 -2.07
N THR A 107 -5.99 9.20 -3.24
CA THR A 107 -5.58 9.97 -4.42
C THR A 107 -6.75 10.44 -5.25
N ARG A 108 -8.00 10.14 -4.85
CA ARG A 108 -9.19 10.52 -5.60
C ARG A 108 -9.37 12.05 -5.53
N THR A 109 -9.76 12.66 -6.64
CA THR A 109 -10.18 14.06 -6.64
C THR A 109 -11.54 14.21 -5.95
N PRO A 110 -11.71 15.18 -5.03
CA PRO A 110 -13.03 15.55 -4.52
C PRO A 110 -13.93 15.93 -5.70
N ARG A 111 -15.16 15.44 -5.71
CA ARG A 111 -16.18 15.91 -6.65
C ARG A 111 -16.78 17.22 -6.17
#